data_AF-A0A957I5K9-F1
#
_entry.id   AF-A0A957I5K9-F1
#
_cell.length_a   1.000
_cell.length_b   1.000
_cell.length_c   1.000
_cell.angle_alpha   90.00
_cell.angle_beta   90.00
_cell.angle_gamma   90.00
#
_symmetry.space_group_name_H-M   'P 1'
#
loop_
_entity.id
_entity.type
_entity.pdbx_description
1 polymer ?
#
loop_
_entity_poly.entity_id
_entity_poly.type
_entity_poly.pdbx_seq_one_letter_code
_entity_poly.pdbx_strand_id
1 'polypeptide(L)'
;MSGIVKVHSADVRAFASQLKQFHAELTGNSKRLQAQFRRLGDTWQDPQYAKFAQEFERTMRQLQQFQRQSEEVIPRLNKLAEYIDNVPRV
;
A
#
# COMPACT_ATOMS: atom_id res chain seq x y z
N MET A 1 22.90 -7.22 18.00
CA MET A 1 21.86 -7.76 18.89
C MET A 1 20.79 -8.39 18.01
N SER A 2 20.88 -9.70 17.75
CA SER A 2 19.89 -10.44 16.98
C SER A 2 18.71 -10.73 17.90
N GLY A 3 17.71 -9.86 17.92
CA GLY A 3 16.44 -10.17 18.56
C GLY A 3 15.81 -11.31 17.76
N ILE A 4 15.60 -12.47 18.39
CA ILE A 4 14.94 -13.62 17.78
C ILE A 4 13.57 -13.13 17.31
N VAL A 5 13.43 -12.88 16.02
CA VAL A 5 12.14 -12.63 15.40
C VAL A 5 11.41 -13.96 15.47
N LYS A 6 10.58 -14.16 16.50
CA LYS A 6 9.60 -15.25 16.56
C LYS A 6 8.48 -14.93 15.56
N VAL A 7 8.78 -15.03 14.28
CA VAL A 7 7.78 -14.93 13.21
C VAL A 7 7.77 -16.25 12.45
N HIS A 8 6.58 -16.79 12.21
CA HIS A 8 6.45 -17.97 11.38
C HIS A 8 6.48 -17.55 9.91
N SER A 9 7.21 -18.30 9.08
CA SER A 9 7.28 -18.06 7.63
C SER A 9 5.89 -18.05 6.98
N ALA A 10 4.97 -18.87 7.48
CA ALA A 10 3.56 -18.89 7.07
C ALA A 10 2.87 -17.53 7.30
N ASP A 11 3.06 -16.92 8.48
CA ASP A 11 2.48 -15.60 8.80
C ASP A 11 3.04 -14.51 7.90
N VAL A 12 4.35 -14.55 7.62
CA VAL A 12 5.01 -13.61 6.72
C VAL A 12 4.46 -13.73 5.30
N ARG A 13 4.28 -14.94 4.78
CA ARG A 13 3.68 -15.18 3.45
C ARG A 13 2.22 -14.76 3.38
N ALA A 14 1.45 -15.07 4.41
CA ALA A 14 0.05 -14.68 4.49
C ALA A 14 -0.08 -13.15 4.42
N PHE A 15 0.74 -12.43 5.20
CA PHE A 15 0.77 -10.97 5.16
C PHE A 15 1.24 -10.42 3.81
N ALA A 16 2.31 -10.97 3.22
CA ALA A 16 2.79 -10.54 1.91
C ALA A 16 1.74 -10.72 0.81
N SER A 17 0.99 -11.83 0.85
CA SER A 17 -0.12 -12.09 -0.07
C SER A 17 -1.26 -11.08 0.14
N GLN A 18 -1.66 -10.85 1.38
CA GLN A 18 -2.70 -9.87 1.72
C GLN A 18 -2.30 -8.45 1.31
N LEU A 19 -1.04 -8.07 1.53
CA LEU A 19 -0.51 -6.76 1.14
C LEU A 19 -0.52 -6.58 -0.38
N LYS A 20 -0.18 -7.63 -1.14
CA LYS A 20 -0.25 -7.62 -2.60
C LYS A 20 -1.67 -7.42 -3.11
N GLN A 21 -2.64 -8.13 -2.55
CA GLN A 21 -4.05 -7.98 -2.91
C GLN A 21 -4.55 -6.56 -2.57
N PHE A 22 -4.29 -6.10 -1.34
CA PHE A 22 -4.67 -4.76 -0.90
C PHE A 22 -4.07 -3.67 -1.79
N HIS A 23 -2.79 -3.78 -2.16
CA HIS A 23 -2.13 -2.85 -3.07
C HIS A 23 -2.84 -2.77 -4.43
N ALA A 24 -3.22 -3.90 -5.02
CA ALA A 24 -3.91 -3.94 -6.31
C ALA A 24 -5.29 -3.28 -6.24
N GLU A 25 -6.05 -3.59 -5.19
CA GLU A 25 -7.37 -3.01 -4.93
C GLU A 25 -7.28 -1.50 -4.68
N LEU A 26 -6.35 -1.07 -3.83
CA LEU A 26 -6.09 0.33 -3.54
C LEU A 26 -5.73 1.10 -4.82
N THR A 27 -4.86 0.56 -5.67
CA THR A 27 -4.49 1.16 -6.96
C THR A 27 -5.69 1.34 -7.87
N GLY A 28 -6.55 0.32 -8.01
CA GLY A 28 -7.77 0.42 -8.81
C GLY A 28 -8.76 1.45 -8.27
N ASN A 29 -9.02 1.42 -6.96
CA ASN A 29 -9.93 2.34 -6.28
C ASN A 29 -9.44 3.79 -6.37
N SER A 30 -8.17 4.03 -6.07
CA SER A 30 -7.52 5.34 -6.15
C SER A 30 -7.63 5.96 -7.54
N LYS A 31 -7.37 5.19 -8.61
CA LYS A 31 -7.50 5.67 -9.99
C LYS A 31 -8.94 6.05 -10.33
N ARG A 32 -9.92 5.22 -9.96
CA ARG A 32 -11.34 5.51 -10.20
C ARG A 32 -11.79 6.78 -9.45
N LEU A 33 -11.40 6.91 -8.18
CA LEU A 33 -11.76 8.07 -7.37
C LEU A 33 -11.15 9.36 -7.92
N GLN A 34 -9.88 9.33 -8.36
CA GLN A 34 -9.26 10.48 -9.03
C GLN A 34 -10.00 10.89 -10.31
N ALA A 35 -10.46 9.93 -11.12
CA ALA A 35 -11.22 10.24 -12.33
C ALA A 35 -12.58 10.89 -12.01
N GLN A 36 -13.28 10.40 -10.98
CA GLN A 36 -14.53 11.01 -10.51
C GLN A 36 -14.29 12.42 -9.94
N PHE A 37 -13.23 12.60 -9.15
CA PHE A 37 -12.85 13.88 -8.59
C PHE A 37 -12.56 14.94 -9.67
N ARG A 38 -11.89 14.55 -10.77
CA ARG A 38 -11.67 15.44 -11.92
C ARG A 38 -12.98 15.88 -12.57
N ARG A 39 -13.89 14.95 -12.82
CA ARG A 39 -15.22 15.25 -13.38
C ARG A 39 -16.04 16.18 -12.49
N LEU A 40 -15.92 16.03 -11.17
CA LEU A 40 -16.57 16.92 -10.21
C LEU A 40 -16.03 18.36 -10.31
N GLY A 41 -14.74 18.53 -10.61
CA GLY A 41 -14.14 19.85 -10.84
C GLY A 41 -14.67 20.57 -12.08
N ASP A 42 -15.27 19.85 -13.03
CA ASP A 42 -15.88 20.47 -14.21
C ASP A 42 -17.15 21.25 -13.82
N THR A 43 -17.86 20.82 -12.77
CA THR A 43 -19.14 21.43 -12.35
C THR A 43 -19.09 22.18 -11.01
N TRP A 44 -18.09 21.91 -10.16
CA TRP A 44 -17.92 22.55 -8.86
C TRP A 44 -16.65 23.41 -8.85
N GLN A 45 -16.80 24.73 -8.91
CA GLN A 45 -15.70 25.68 -9.13
C GLN A 45 -15.69 26.86 -8.15
N ASP A 46 -15.93 26.60 -6.87
CA ASP A 46 -15.93 27.63 -5.82
C ASP A 46 -14.69 27.51 -4.90
N PRO A 47 -14.49 28.46 -3.96
CA PRO A 47 -13.38 28.36 -3.00
C PRO A 47 -13.42 27.12 -2.09
N GLN A 48 -14.60 26.52 -1.86
CA GLN A 48 -14.74 25.31 -1.05
C GLN A 48 -14.21 24.09 -1.81
N TYR A 49 -14.48 24.00 -3.12
CA TYR A 49 -13.87 23.01 -4.00
C TYR A 49 -12.35 23.11 -3.96
N ALA A 50 -11.78 24.31 -4.09
CA ALA A 50 -10.33 24.51 -4.07
C ALA A 50 -9.70 24.01 -2.75
N LYS A 51 -10.33 24.29 -1.61
CA LYS A 51 -9.88 23.80 -0.29
C LYS A 51 -9.94 22.27 -0.20
N PHE A 52 -11.03 21.67 -0.69
CA PHE A 52 -11.16 20.22 -0.69
C PHE A 52 -10.18 19.55 -1.65
N ALA A 53 -9.94 20.13 -2.82
CA ALA A 53 -8.98 19.64 -3.82
C ALA A 53 -7.57 19.51 -3.25
N GLN A 54 -7.13 20.52 -2.48
CA GLN A 54 -5.83 20.49 -1.83
C GLN A 54 -5.66 19.29 -0.90
N GLU A 55 -6.63 19.03 -0.02
CA GLU A 55 -6.60 17.91 0.92
C GLU A 55 -6.78 16.56 0.24
N PHE A 56 -7.63 16.50 -0.79
CA PHE A 56 -7.81 15.32 -1.62
C PHE A 56 -6.49 14.93 -2.29
N GLU A 57 -5.84 15.86 -2.99
CA GLU A 57 -4.57 15.59 -3.69
C GLU A 57 -3.45 15.22 -2.71
N ARG A 58 -3.39 15.89 -1.55
CA ARG A 58 -2.45 15.54 -0.48
C ARG A 58 -2.62 14.08 -0.04
N THR A 59 -3.86 13.66 0.19
CA THR A 59 -4.18 12.28 0.58
C THR A 59 -3.80 11.30 -0.52
N MET A 60 -4.12 11.62 -1.79
CA MET A 60 -3.75 10.78 -2.92
C MET A 60 -2.23 10.59 -3.06
N ARG A 61 -1.43 11.62 -2.78
CA ARG A 61 0.04 11.50 -2.76
C ARG A 61 0.54 10.55 -1.67
N GLN A 62 -0.09 10.55 -0.49
CA GLN A 62 0.25 9.62 0.59
C GLN A 62 -0.09 8.17 0.21
N LEU A 63 -1.26 7.95 -0.42
CA LEU A 63 -1.64 6.63 -0.92
C LEU A 63 -0.65 6.13 -1.98
N GLN A 64 -0.22 6.99 -2.90
CA GLN A 64 0.80 6.66 -3.90
C GLN A 64 2.16 6.31 -3.25
N GLN A 65 2.55 7.01 -2.19
CA GLN A 65 3.77 6.67 -1.45
C GLN A 65 3.66 5.30 -0.79
N PHE A 66 2.53 5.00 -0.15
CA PHE A 66 2.28 3.69 0.44
C PHE A 66 2.27 2.57 -0.60
N GLN A 67 1.69 2.82 -1.79
CA GLN A 67 1.69 1.87 -2.90
C GLN A 67 3.12 1.49 -3.32
N ARG A 68 4.00 2.49 -3.52
CA ARG A 68 5.43 2.25 -3.84
C ARG A 68 6.14 1.44 -2.75
N GLN A 69 5.94 1.83 -1.49
CA GLN A 69 6.53 1.11 -0.35
C GLN A 69 6.04 -0.35 -0.29
N SER A 70 4.78 -0.60 -0.58
CA SER A 70 4.21 -1.95 -0.60
C SER A 70 4.85 -2.80 -1.71
N GLU A 71 4.98 -2.26 -2.92
CA GLU A 71 5.65 -2.94 -4.04
C GLU A 71 7.10 -3.34 -3.71
N GLU A 72 7.83 -2.49 -3.00
CA GLU A 72 9.21 -2.76 -2.57
C GLU A 72 9.31 -3.78 -1.43
N VAL A 73 8.36 -3.77 -0.49
CA VAL A 73 8.39 -4.61 0.72
C VAL A 73 7.91 -6.03 0.45
N ILE A 74 6.93 -6.24 -0.43
CA ILE A 74 6.39 -7.58 -0.74
C ILE A 74 7.51 -8.59 -1.08
N PRO A 75 8.46 -8.31 -1.99
CA PRO A 75 9.56 -9.22 -2.29
C PRO A 75 10.48 -9.48 -1.09
N ARG A 76 10.69 -8.49 -0.22
CA ARG A 76 11.52 -8.64 0.98
C ARG A 76 10.88 -9.57 1.99
N LEU A 77 9.55 -9.49 2.17
CA LEU A 77 8.79 -10.41 3.01
C LEU A 77 8.86 -11.85 2.49
N ASN A 78 8.73 -12.05 1.18
CA ASN A 78 8.86 -13.38 0.60
C ASN A 78 10.26 -13.97 0.82
N LYS A 79 11.32 -13.18 0.57
CA LYS A 79 12.71 -13.59 0.87
C LYS A 79 12.93 -13.89 2.35
N LEU A 80 12.31 -13.12 3.25
CA LEU A 80 12.36 -13.37 4.69
C LEU A 80 11.70 -14.70 5.05
N ALA A 81 10.54 -15.00 4.48
CA ALA A 81 9.86 -16.28 4.71
C ALA A 81 10.68 -17.47 4.20
N GLU A 82 11.30 -17.35 3.01
CA GLU A 82 12.23 -18.34 2.47
C GLU A 82 13.44 -18.55 3.37
N TYR A 83 14.02 -17.47 3.89
CA TYR A 83 15.13 -17.56 4.84
C TYR A 83 14.72 -18.32 6.10
N ILE A 84 13.57 -18.00 6.70
CA ILE A 84 13.07 -18.66 7.92
C ILE A 84 12.87 -20.17 7.72
N ASP A 85 12.40 -20.60 6.56
CA ASP A 85 12.21 -22.03 6.26
C ASP A 85 13.52 -22.78 6.06
N ASN A 86 14.55 -22.11 5.54
CA ASN A 86 15.85 -22.70 5.25
C ASN A 86 16.82 -22.67 6.43
N VAL A 87 16.51 -21.96 7.51
CA VAL A 87 17.32 -21.96 8.74
C VAL A 87 17.04 -23.25 9.52
N PRO A 88 18.05 -24.11 9.73
CA PRO A 88 17.88 -25.32 10.54
C PRO A 88 17.42 -24.94 11.95
N ARG A 89 16.32 -25.55 12.40
CA ARG A 89 15.92 -25.46 13.81
C ARG A 89 16.85 -26.39 14.59
N VAL A 90 17.78 -25.80 15.35
CA VAL A 90 18.66 -26.51 16.31
C VAL A 90 17.84 -26.96 17.51
#